data_AF-A0A7G9WFR4-F1
#
_entry.id   AF-A0A7G9WFR4-F1
#
_cell.length_a   1.000
_cell.length_b   1.000
_cell.length_c   1.000
_cell.angle_alpha   90.00
_cell.angle_beta   90.00
_cell.angle_gamma   90.00
#
_symmetry.space_group_name_H-M   'P 1'
#
loop_
_entity.id
_entity.type
_entity.pdbx_description
1 polymer ?
#
loop_
_entity_poly.entity_id
_entity_poly.type
_entity_poly.pdbx_seq_one_letter_code
_entity_poly.pdbx_strand_id
1 'polypeptide(L)' 'MAKQGMKRPDPKEFGIHVPKNEVPPVPEIQGKAKTTKQRAKPLNPNGH' A
#
# COMPACT_ATOMS: atom_id res chain seq x y z
N MET A 1 -0.72 -18.80 33.35
CA MET A 1 0.12 -17.81 32.65
C MET A 1 -0.80 -16.98 31.74
N ALA A 2 -1.08 -15.73 32.09
CA ALA A 2 -1.98 -14.86 31.31
C ALA A 2 -1.28 -14.36 30.03
N LYS A 3 -1.24 -15.21 29.00
CA LYS A 3 -0.83 -14.83 27.64
C LYS A 3 -1.92 -15.22 26.65
N GLN A 4 -3.12 -14.71 26.89
CA GLN A 4 -4.21 -14.83 25.95
C GLN A 4 -4.52 -13.43 25.41
N GLY A 5 -4.14 -13.21 24.15
CA GLY A 5 -4.68 -12.19 23.27
C GLY A 5 -4.62 -10.75 23.75
N MET A 6 -3.53 -10.04 23.43
CA MET A 6 -3.67 -8.61 23.15
C MET A 6 -4.39 -8.50 21.80
N LYS A 7 -5.74 -8.43 21.82
CA LYS A 7 -6.53 -8.14 20.62
C LYS A 7 -6.02 -6.81 20.08
N ARG A 8 -5.59 -6.78 18.82
CA ARG A 8 -5.33 -5.52 18.12
C ARG A 8 -6.64 -4.75 18.13
N PRO A 9 -6.71 -3.53 18.70
CA PRO A 9 -7.98 -2.84 18.73
C PRO A 9 -8.34 -2.45 17.30
N ASP A 10 -9.59 -2.71 16.94
CA ASP A 10 -10.08 -2.41 15.61
C ASP A 10 -10.11 -0.88 15.42
N PRO A 11 -9.78 -0.32 14.25
CA PRO A 11 -9.76 1.14 14.04
C PRO A 11 -11.08 1.84 14.42
N LYS A 12 -12.20 1.10 14.39
CA LYS A 12 -13.53 1.53 14.85
C LYS A 12 -13.62 1.73 16.36
N GLU A 13 -12.89 0.96 17.16
CA GLU A 13 -12.85 1.06 18.63
C GLU A 13 -12.13 2.35 19.08
N PHE A 14 -11.26 2.94 18.24
CA PHE A 14 -10.55 4.18 18.52
C PHE A 14 -11.22 5.45 18.00
N GLY A 15 -12.44 5.36 17.46
CA GLY A 15 -13.13 6.51 16.87
C GLY A 15 -12.36 7.14 15.69
N ILE A 16 -11.46 6.38 15.05
CA ILE A 16 -10.71 6.86 13.89
C ILE A 16 -11.58 6.65 12.65
N HIS A 17 -12.34 7.67 12.31
CA HIS A 17 -13.07 7.75 11.05
C HIS A 17 -12.10 8.18 9.94
N VAL A 18 -11.23 7.25 9.50
CA VAL A 18 -10.41 7.53 8.31
C VAL A 18 -11.34 7.53 7.10
N PRO A 19 -11.45 8.65 6.35
CA PRO A 19 -12.22 8.66 5.12
C PRO A 19 -11.63 7.63 4.16
N LYS A 20 -12.51 6.89 3.45
CA LYS A 20 -12.05 6.02 2.38
C LYS A 20 -11.42 6.90 1.30
N ASN A 21 -10.26 6.48 0.79
CA ASN A 21 -9.66 7.11 -0.37
C ASN A 21 -10.69 7.17 -1.51
N GLU A 22 -10.95 8.37 -2.03
CA GLU A 22 -11.75 8.60 -3.24
C GLU A 22 -10.97 8.26 -4.51
N VAL A 23 -9.64 8.28 -4.41
CA VAL A 23 -8.73 7.87 -5.48
C VAL A 23 -8.83 6.36 -5.70
N PRO A 24 -8.92 5.91 -6.96
CA PRO A 24 -8.93 4.49 -7.27
C PRO A 24 -7.62 3.85 -6.77
N PRO A 25 -7.64 2.53 -6.48
CA PRO A 25 -6.43 1.79 -6.20
C PRO A 25 -5.38 2.07 -7.27
N VAL A 26 -4.11 2.15 -6.85
CA VAL A 26 -3.01 2.24 -7.81
C VAL A 26 -3.17 1.10 -8.83
N PRO A 27 -2.97 1.37 -10.13
CA PRO A 27 -3.04 0.33 -11.15
C PRO A 27 -2.12 -0.83 -10.78
N GLU A 28 -2.53 -2.04 -11.15
CA GLU A 28 -1.67 -3.22 -11.02
C GLU A 28 -0.30 -2.90 -11.62
N ILE A 29 0.75 -3.08 -10.83
CA ILE A 29 2.11 -2.75 -11.28
C ILE A 29 2.44 -3.71 -12.41
N GLN A 30 2.35 -3.20 -13.64
CA GLN A 30 2.65 -3.98 -14.83
C GLN A 30 4.16 -4.20 -14.93
N GLY A 31 4.55 -5.44 -15.22
CA GLY A 31 5.93 -5.83 -15.43
C GLY A 31 6.44 -6.87 -14.44
N LYS A 32 7.52 -7.56 -14.83
CA LYS A 32 8.16 -8.55 -13.96
C LYS A 32 8.73 -7.87 -12.72
N ALA A 33 8.70 -8.55 -11.58
CA ALA A 33 9.42 -8.11 -10.40
C ALA A 33 10.87 -7.79 -10.75
N LYS A 34 11.40 -6.69 -10.20
CA LYS A 34 12.79 -6.29 -10.44
C LYS A 34 13.72 -7.40 -9.95
N THR A 35 14.44 -8.02 -10.87
CA THR A 35 15.43 -9.07 -10.56
C THR A 35 16.76 -8.50 -10.10
N THR A 36 16.98 -7.19 -10.29
CA THR A 36 18.19 -6.48 -9.91
C THR A 36 17.86 -5.20 -9.13
N LYS A 37 18.81 -4.71 -8.33
CA LYS A 37 18.67 -3.51 -7.47
C LYS A 37 18.67 -2.19 -8.26
N GLN A 38 18.75 -2.24 -9.59
CA GLN A 38 18.82 -1.05 -10.42
C GLN A 38 17.45 -0.38 -10.51
N ARG A 39 17.41 0.93 -10.23
CA ARG A 39 16.19 1.72 -10.39
C ARG A 39 15.88 1.86 -11.88
N ALA A 40 14.62 1.65 -12.26
CA ALA A 40 14.17 1.92 -13.61
C ALA A 40 14.30 3.42 -13.90
N LYS A 41 14.70 3.77 -15.13
CA LYS A 41 14.71 5.16 -15.58
C LYS A 41 13.27 5.70 -15.57
N PRO A 42 13.05 6.97 -15.25
CA PRO A 42 11.72 7.57 -15.31
C PRO A 42 11.15 7.43 -16.72
N LEU A 43 9.85 7.14 -16.82
CA LEU A 43 9.12 7.17 -18.09
C LEU A 43 9.03 8.64 -18.53
N ASN A 44 9.63 8.98 -19.66
CA ASN A 44 9.47 10.32 -20.23
C ASN A 44 7.99 10.49 -20.64
N PRO A 45 7.29 11.55 -20.20
CA PRO A 45 5.88 11.76 -20.53
C PRO A 45 5.62 12.07 -22.02
N ASN A 46 6.67 12.26 -22.83
CA ASN A 46 6.57 12.64 -24.24
C ASN A 46 7.35 11.67 -25.16
N GLY A 47 7.01 10.37 -25.15
CA GLY A 47 7.68 9.36 -25.97
C GLY A 47 7.52 9.58 -27.49
N HIS A 48 8.60 9.99 -28.14
CA HIS A 48 8.99 9.57 -29.49
C HIS A 48 10.10 8.52 -29.36
#